data_AF-A0A6G3ZAI6-F1
#
_entry.id   AF-A0A6G3ZAI6-F1
#
_cell.length_a   1.000
_cell.length_b   1.000
_cell.length_c   1.000
_cell.angle_alpha   90.00
_cell.angle_beta   90.00
_cell.angle_gamma   90.00
#
_symmetry.space_group_name_H-M   'P 1'
#
loop_
_entity.id
_entity.type
_entity.pdbx_description
1 polymer ?
#
loop_
_entity_poly.entity_id
_entity_poly.type
_entity_poly.pdbx_seq_one_letter_code
_entity_poly.pdbx_strand_id
1 'polypeptide(L)' 'EAAVLRQFCGAHWQLVCPGVRPQWAETGDQKRTMTPRQAIEAGADYLVIGRPITQAADPATAFQRICDELVTST' A
#
# COMPACT_ATOMS: atom_id res chain seq x y z
N GLU A 1 8.20 -2.01 9.97
CA GLU A 1 9.10 -0.84 9.92
C GLU A 1 8.34 0.48 10.11
N ALA A 2 7.27 0.74 9.34
CA ALA A 2 6.46 1.97 9.47
C ALA A 2 5.93 2.28 10.88
N ALA A 3 5.44 1.27 11.62
CA ALA A 3 4.90 1.45 12.97
C ALA A 3 5.92 2.03 13.99
N VAL A 4 7.19 1.66 13.85
CA VAL A 4 8.26 2.16 14.72
C VAL A 4 8.56 3.63 14.40
N LEU A 5 8.61 3.99 13.12
CA LEU A 5 8.85 5.38 12.70
C LEU A 5 7.71 6.32 13.13
N ARG A 6 6.45 5.86 13.10
CA ARG A 6 5.29 6.66 13.56
C ARG A 6 5.41 7.00 15.06
N GLN A 7 5.94 6.09 15.88
CA GLN A 7 6.17 6.35 17.30
C GLN A 7 7.24 7.40 17.57
N PHE A 8 8.29 7.48 16.74
CA PHE A 8 9.38 8.44 16.94
C PHE A 8 9.13 9.81 16.31
N CYS A 9 8.45 9.86 15.16
CA CYS A 9 8.32 11.09 14.39
C CYS A 9 7.03 11.88 14.71
N GLY A 10 6.01 11.24 15.31
CA GLY A 10 4.73 11.89 15.62
C GLY A 10 3.86 12.19 14.38
N ALA A 11 2.63 12.63 14.61
CA ALA A 11 1.60 12.77 13.55
C ALA A 11 1.88 13.85 12.49
N HIS A 12 2.88 14.71 12.71
CA HIS A 12 3.28 15.74 11.76
C HIS A 12 4.13 15.21 10.59
N TRP A 13 4.63 13.98 10.68
CA TRP A 13 5.51 13.40 9.67
C TRP A 13 4.74 12.50 8.72
N GLN A 14 4.83 12.81 7.43
CA GLN A 14 4.23 12.00 6.37
C GLN A 14 5.08 10.75 6.14
N LEU A 15 4.50 9.58 6.40
CA LEU A 15 5.14 8.29 6.14
C LEU A 15 4.75 7.80 4.75
N VAL A 16 5.73 7.79 3.84
CA VAL A 16 5.61 7.25 2.50
C VAL A 16 6.12 5.81 2.50
N CYS A 17 5.23 4.84 2.23
CA CYS A 17 5.56 3.42 2.23
C CYS A 17 5.68 2.87 0.80
N PRO A 18 6.90 2.60 0.30
CA PRO A 18 7.12 1.88 -0.94
C PRO A 18 7.00 0.36 -0.77
N GLY A 19 6.77 -0.36 -1.88
CA GLY A 19 6.71 -1.82 -1.87
C GLY A 19 5.37 -2.39 -1.43
N VAL A 20 4.30 -1.61 -1.55
CA VAL A 20 2.93 -2.03 -1.25
C VAL A 20 2.37 -2.84 -2.41
N ARG A 21 1.83 -4.03 -2.13
CA ARG A 21 1.28 -4.93 -3.15
C ARG A 21 -0.09 -5.48 -2.74
N PRO A 22 -1.13 -5.30 -3.58
CA PRO A 22 -2.43 -5.93 -3.36
C PRO A 22 -2.35 -7.46 -3.46
N GLN A 23 -3.21 -8.18 -2.73
CA GLN A 23 -3.18 -9.64 -2.69
C GLN A 23 -3.48 -10.31 -4.04
N TRP A 24 -4.22 -9.63 -4.92
CA TRP A 24 -4.57 -10.12 -6.25
C TRP A 24 -3.50 -9.82 -7.31
N ALA A 25 -2.46 -9.05 -6.99
CA ALA A 25 -1.39 -8.76 -7.91
C ALA A 25 -0.34 -9.88 -7.88
N GLU A 26 0.16 -10.28 -9.05
CA GLU A 26 1.15 -11.36 -9.15
C GLU A 26 2.34 -11.16 -8.22
N THR A 27 2.68 -12.22 -7.48
CA THR A 27 3.85 -12.30 -6.60
C THR A 27 5.10 -12.48 -7.44
N GLY A 28 5.53 -11.43 -8.15
CA GLY A 28 6.85 -11.41 -8.77
C GLY A 28 8.00 -11.51 -7.74
N ASP A 29 9.17 -11.03 -8.12
CA ASP A 29 10.48 -10.98 -7.47
C ASP A 29 10.61 -10.36 -6.05
N GLN A 30 9.54 -9.84 -5.42
CA GLN A 30 9.64 -9.22 -4.09
C GLN A 30 9.32 -10.19 -2.93
N LYS A 31 10.34 -10.51 -2.13
CA LYS A 31 10.26 -11.39 -0.95
C LYS A 31 9.55 -10.79 0.27
N ARG A 32 9.36 -9.47 0.35
CA ARG A 32 8.66 -8.79 1.44
C ARG A 32 7.74 -7.74 0.84
N THR A 33 6.43 -8.00 0.86
CA THR A 33 5.41 -7.03 0.43
C THR A 33 4.37 -6.88 1.52
N MET A 34 3.96 -5.64 1.76
CA MET A 34 2.88 -5.29 2.68
C MET A 34 1.64 -5.01 1.85
N THR A 35 0.46 -5.44 2.29
CA THR A 35 -0.78 -5.09 1.60
C THR A 35 -1.10 -3.60 1.78
N PRO A 36 -1.90 -2.98 0.89
CA PRO A 36 -2.35 -1.61 1.06
C PRO A 36 -2.95 -1.36 2.45
N ARG A 37 -3.81 -2.27 2.92
CA ARG A 37 -4.43 -2.20 4.25
C ARG A 37 -3.39 -2.26 5.38
N GLN A 38 -2.48 -3.22 5.33
CA GLN A 38 -1.43 -3.36 6.35
C GLN A 38 -0.52 -2.12 6.42
N ALA A 39 -0.28 -1.46 5.29
CA ALA A 39 0.53 -0.24 5.26
C ALA A 39 -0.20 0.94 5.94
N ILE A 40 -1.50 1.11 5.68
CA ILE A 40 -2.32 2.13 6.37
C ILE A 40 -2.43 1.81 7.87
N GLU A 41 -2.68 0.56 8.26
CA GLU A 41 -2.71 0.13 9.67
C GLU A 41 -1.37 0.35 10.38
N ALA A 42 -0.25 0.21 9.65
CA ALA A 42 1.08 0.50 10.17
C ALA A 42 1.38 2.01 10.27
N GLY A 43 0.43 2.86 9.86
CA GLY A 43 0.54 4.31 9.88
C GLY A 43 1.24 4.87 8.64
N ALA A 44 0.99 4.35 7.44
CA ALA A 44 1.38 5.04 6.21
C ALA A 44 0.39 6.15 5.88
N ASP A 45 0.89 7.34 5.49
CA ASP A 45 0.06 8.41 4.94
C ASP A 45 -0.01 8.32 3.41
N TYR A 46 1.04 7.80 2.78
CA TYR A 46 1.10 7.59 1.34
C TYR A 46 1.59 6.19 0.99
N LEU A 47 0.92 5.58 0.01
CA LEU A 47 1.27 4.26 -0.53
C LEU A 47 1.87 4.43 -1.92
N VAL A 48 3.06 3.86 -2.15
CA VAL A 48 3.67 3.84 -3.48
C VAL A 48 3.46 2.47 -4.11
N ILE A 49 2.54 2.41 -5.07
CA ILE A 49 2.14 1.20 -5.79
C ILE A 49 2.47 1.39 -7.27
N GLY A 50 3.42 0.60 -7.79
CA GLY A 50 3.88 0.70 -9.17
C GLY A 50 3.26 -0.38 -10.07
N ARG A 51 4.03 -1.46 -10.29
CA ARG A 51 3.69 -2.58 -11.18
C ARG A 51 2.25 -3.12 -11.07
N PRO A 52 1.64 -3.27 -9.86
CA PRO A 52 0.26 -3.72 -9.76
C PRO A 52 -0.77 -2.85 -10.48
N ILE A 53 -0.47 -1.56 -10.70
CA ILE A 53 -1.31 -0.62 -11.44
C ILE A 53 -0.80 -0.47 -12.87
N THR A 54 0.49 -0.22 -13.06
CA THR A 54 1.04 0.13 -14.37
C THR A 54 1.14 -1.04 -15.35
N GLN A 55 1.17 -2.29 -14.86
CA GLN A 55 1.21 -3.51 -15.69
C GLN A 55 -0.14 -4.23 -15.73
N ALA A 56 -1.18 -3.68 -15.10
CA ALA A 56 -2.52 -4.26 -15.20
C ALA A 56 -3.09 -4.09 -16.61
N ALA A 57 -3.93 -5.04 -17.02
CA ALA A 57 -4.65 -4.93 -18.29
C ALA A 57 -5.54 -3.67 -18.36
N ASP A 58 -6.07 -3.26 -17.21
CA ASP A 58 -6.77 -1.99 -17.03
C ASP A 58 -6.26 -1.30 -15.75
N PRO A 59 -5.37 -0.30 -15.88
CA PRO A 59 -4.83 0.44 -14.75
C PRO A 59 -5.88 1.19 -13.92
N ALA A 60 -6.95 1.69 -14.55
CA ALA A 60 -7.99 2.42 -13.86
C ALA A 60 -8.79 1.49 -12.95
N THR A 61 -9.20 0.33 -13.48
CA THR A 61 -9.87 -0.72 -12.69
C THR A 61 -8.97 -1.25 -11.58
N ALA A 62 -7.67 -1.45 -11.85
CA ALA A 62 -6.70 -1.87 -10.84
C ALA A 62 -6.59 -0.87 -9.70
N PHE A 63 -6.51 0.43 -10.00
CA PHE A 63 -6.50 1.50 -9.01
C PHE A 63 -7.80 1.54 -8.20
N GLN A 64 -8.96 1.49 -8.88
CA GLN A 64 -10.28 1.49 -8.25
C GLN A 64 -10.40 0.37 -7.21
N ARG A 65 -9.94 -0.84 -7.56
CA ARG A 65 -9.96 -2.00 -6.68
C ARG A 65 -9.13 -1.80 -5.41
N ILE A 66 -7.99 -1.12 -5.51
CA ILE A 66 -7.16 -0.76 -4.35
C ILE A 66 -7.90 0.23 -3.46
N CYS A 67 -8.55 1.24 -4.05
CA CYS A 67 -9.36 2.19 -3.29
C CYS A 67 -10.51 1.50 -2.56
N ASP A 68 -11.23 0.60 -3.23
CA ASP A 68 -12.35 -0.14 -2.62
C ASP A 68 -11.88 -1.01 -1.43
N GLU A 69 -10.70 -1.64 -1.54
CA GLU A 69 -10.08 -2.39 -0.44
C GLU A 69 -9.75 -1.52 0.77
N LEU A 70 -9.42 -0.24 0.57
CA LEU A 70 -9.09 0.71 1.63
C LEU A 70 -10.35 1.35 2.26
N VAL A 71 -11.40 1.57 1.46
CA VAL A 71 -12.65 2.20 1.92
C VAL A 71 -13.56 1.20 2.65
N THR A 72 -13.49 -0.09 2.30
CA THR A 72 -14.26 -1.15 2.97
C THR A 72 -13.67 -1.43 4.36
N SER A 73 -14.02 -0.57 5.32
CA SER A 73 -13.80 -0.75 6.75
C SER A 73 -15.01 -1.51 7.30
N THR A 74 -14.86 -2.81 7.55
CA THR A 74 -15.77 -3.59 8.40
C THR A 74 -14.95 -4.22 9.51
#